data_AF-A0AAV4DNS2-F1
#
_entry.id   AF-A0AAV4DNS2-F1
#
_cell.length_a   1.000
_cell.length_b   1.000
_cell.length_c   1.000
_cell.angle_alpha   90.00
_cell.angle_beta   90.00
_cell.angle_gamma   90.00
#
_symmetry.space_group_name_H-M   'P 1'
#
loop_
_entity.id
_entity.type
_entity.pdbx_description
1 polymer ?
#
loop_
_entity_poly.entity_id
_entity_poly.type
_entity_poly.pdbx_seq_one_letter_code
_entity_poly.pdbx_strand_id
1 'polypeptide(L)'
;MSELDLYAKYLDLGVRLGRSGEDLATWVEDKVRQDMERRQTDRKGKEERGDGVTKAEEMELQKLREEMELQKHREEWSYKNIEKKWRYKGRKK
;
A
#
# COMPACT_ATOMS: atom_id res chain seq x y z
N MET A 1 -9.76 2.79 -7.89
CA MET A 1 -10.36 2.95 -9.23
C MET A 1 -11.83 3.23 -9.04
N SER A 2 -12.28 4.36 -9.57
CA SER A 2 -13.70 4.75 -9.62
C SER A 2 -14.46 3.94 -10.67
N GLU A 3 -15.79 3.97 -10.60
CA GLU A 3 -16.68 3.39 -11.61
C GLU A 3 -16.43 4.01 -12.99
N LEU A 4 -16.22 5.32 -13.04
CA LEU A 4 -15.95 6.07 -14.27
C LEU A 4 -14.63 5.63 -14.94
N ASP A 5 -13.61 5.29 -14.15
CA ASP A 5 -12.35 4.73 -14.67
C ASP A 5 -12.56 3.36 -15.34
N LEU A 6 -13.48 2.54 -14.80
CA LEU A 6 -13.82 1.23 -15.37
C LEU A 6 -14.59 1.39 -16.68
N TYR A 7 -15.55 2.31 -16.74
CA TYR A 7 -16.27 2.63 -17.97
C TYR A 7 -15.30 3.04 -19.09
N ALA A 8 -14.36 3.94 -18.81
CA ALA A 8 -13.38 4.38 -19.81
C ALA A 8 -12.48 3.22 -20.31
N LYS A 9 -12.00 2.36 -19.39
CA LYS A 9 -11.19 1.19 -19.72
C LYS A 9 -11.96 0.19 -20.60
N TYR A 10 -13.21 -0.12 -20.25
CA TYR A 10 -14.00 -1.07 -21.01
C TYR A 10 -14.55 -0.46 -22.30
N LEU A 11 -14.82 0.84 -22.36
CA LEU A 11 -15.21 1.48 -23.61
C LEU A 11 -14.11 1.32 -24.69
N ASP A 12 -12.86 1.62 -24.34
CA ASP A 12 -11.71 1.43 -25.24
C ASP A 12 -11.52 -0.04 -25.62
N LEU A 13 -11.64 -0.96 -24.66
CA LEU A 13 -11.52 -2.39 -24.94
C LEU A 13 -12.65 -2.91 -25.85
N GLY A 14 -13.88 -2.46 -25.63
CA GLY A 14 -15.03 -2.84 -26.44
C GLY A 14 -14.87 -2.37 -27.89
N VAL A 15 -14.40 -1.13 -28.09
CA VAL A 15 -14.07 -0.61 -29.42
C VAL A 15 -12.97 -1.44 -30.08
N ARG A 16 -11.90 -1.81 -29.35
CA ARG A 16 -10.83 -2.68 -29.87
C ARG A 16 -11.31 -4.07 -30.25
N LEU A 17 -12.34 -4.58 -29.56
CA LEU A 17 -12.97 -5.87 -29.86
C LEU A 17 -13.98 -5.78 -31.02
N GLY A 18 -14.16 -4.61 -31.64
CA GLY A 18 -15.10 -4.40 -32.74
C GLY A 18 -16.57 -4.33 -32.30
N ARG A 19 -16.83 -4.14 -31.00
CA ARG A 19 -18.18 -3.89 -30.47
C ARG A 19 -18.62 -2.48 -30.89
N SER A 20 -19.89 -2.29 -31.21
CA SER A 20 -20.42 -0.97 -31.58
C SER A 20 -21.87 -0.78 -31.16
N GLY A 21 -22.30 0.49 -31.03
CA GLY A 21 -23.68 0.85 -30.71
C GLY A 21 -24.17 0.27 -29.38
N GLU A 22 -25.37 -0.32 -29.40
CA GLU A 22 -26.03 -0.89 -28.23
C GLU A 22 -25.31 -2.12 -27.66
N ASP A 23 -24.65 -2.91 -28.52
CA ASP A 23 -23.82 -4.06 -28.10
C ASP A 23 -22.55 -3.62 -27.36
N LEU A 24 -21.99 -2.44 -27.70
CA LEU A 24 -20.89 -1.86 -26.94
C LEU A 24 -21.35 -1.37 -25.56
N ALA A 25 -22.46 -0.64 -25.50
CA ALA A 25 -22.98 -0.09 -24.25
C ALA A 25 -23.31 -1.20 -23.24
N THR A 26 -24.09 -2.21 -23.67
CA THR A 26 -24.48 -3.35 -22.83
C THR A 26 -23.29 -4.19 -22.37
N TRP A 27 -22.29 -4.38 -23.24
CA TRP A 27 -21.07 -5.11 -22.89
C TRP A 27 -20.21 -4.35 -21.88
N VAL A 28 -20.06 -3.03 -22.04
CA VAL A 28 -19.32 -2.18 -21.11
C VAL A 28 -20.01 -2.20 -19.74
N GLU A 29 -21.33 -2.02 -19.69
CA GLU A 29 -22.10 -2.09 -18.44
C GLU A 29 -21.95 -3.45 -17.74
N ASP A 30 -22.01 -4.56 -18.49
CA ASP A 30 -21.83 -5.90 -17.92
C ASP A 30 -20.41 -6.09 -17.34
N LYS A 31 -19.37 -5.57 -18.02
CA LYS A 31 -17.99 -5.64 -17.52
C LYS A 31 -17.72 -4.75 -16.33
N VAL A 32 -18.23 -3.52 -16.33
CA VAL A 32 -18.12 -2.62 -15.17
C VAL A 32 -18.82 -3.24 -13.96
N ARG A 33 -20.04 -3.76 -14.16
CA ARG A 33 -20.80 -4.45 -13.11
C ARG A 33 -20.04 -5.65 -12.55
N GLN A 34 -19.52 -6.52 -13.42
CA GLN A 34 -18.73 -7.68 -12.98
C GLN A 34 -17.49 -7.29 -12.18
N ASP A 35 -16.75 -6.25 -12.59
CA ASP A 35 -15.54 -5.80 -11.89
C ASP A 35 -15.88 -5.12 -10.54
N MET A 36 -16.97 -4.36 -10.48
CA MET A 36 -17.45 -3.74 -9.24
C MET A 36 -18.00 -4.78 -8.26
N GLU A 37 -18.78 -5.76 -8.74
CA GLU A 37 -19.25 -6.90 -7.94
C GLU A 37 -18.06 -7.71 -7.40
N ARG A 38 -17.06 -8.01 -8.24
CA ARG A 38 -15.83 -8.71 -7.80
C ARG A 38 -15.10 -7.96 -6.70
N ARG A 39 -14.94 -6.64 -6.83
CA ARG A 39 -14.31 -5.81 -5.79
C ARG A 39 -15.12 -5.77 -4.51
N GLN A 40 -16.44 -5.80 -4.60
CA GLN A 40 -17.30 -5.88 -3.42
C GLN A 40 -17.19 -7.26 -2.75
N THR A 41 -17.14 -8.35 -3.52
CA THR A 41 -16.94 -9.71 -2.99
C THR A 41 -15.54 -9.94 -2.46
N ASP A 42 -14.49 -9.35 -3.06
CA ASP A 42 -13.12 -9.42 -2.56
C ASP A 42 -12.97 -8.59 -1.28
N ARG A 43 -13.65 -7.44 -1.19
CA ARG A 43 -13.69 -6.63 0.02
C ARG A 43 -14.43 -7.37 1.14
N LYS A 44 -15.56 -8.00 0.84
CA LYS A 44 -16.33 -8.82 1.79
C LYS A 44 -15.58 -10.09 2.18
N GLY A 45 -14.89 -10.73 1.23
CA GLY A 45 -14.07 -11.93 1.45
C GLY A 45 -12.78 -11.65 2.22
N LYS A 46 -12.23 -10.43 2.14
CA LYS A 46 -11.16 -9.92 3.03
C LYS A 46 -11.68 -9.41 4.37
N GLU A 47 -12.99 -9.19 4.50
CA GLU A 47 -13.64 -8.94 5.79
C GLU A 47 -13.95 -10.27 6.50
N GLU A 48 -14.34 -11.31 5.77
CA GLU A 48 -14.63 -12.65 6.31
C GLU A 48 -13.36 -13.52 6.52
N ARG A 49 -12.38 -13.44 5.61
CA ARG A 49 -11.01 -13.82 5.95
C ARG A 49 -10.40 -12.63 6.63
N GLY A 50 -10.46 -12.59 7.95
CA GLY A 50 -9.60 -11.71 8.71
C GLY A 50 -8.15 -11.91 8.27
N ASP A 51 -7.66 -11.05 7.38
CA ASP A 51 -6.31 -10.48 7.45
C ASP A 51 -6.28 -9.52 8.67
N GLY A 52 -6.73 -10.04 9.82
CA GLY A 52 -6.11 -9.65 11.06
C GLY A 52 -4.71 -10.17 10.91
N VAL A 53 -3.75 -9.25 10.81
CA VAL A 53 -2.34 -9.52 11.04
C VAL A 53 -2.30 -10.62 12.09
N THR A 54 -1.83 -11.81 11.72
CA THR A 54 -1.86 -12.93 12.66
C THR A 54 -1.08 -12.48 13.90
N LYS A 55 -1.45 -12.92 15.11
CA LYS A 55 -0.72 -12.50 16.33
C LYS A 55 0.80 -12.66 16.21
N ALA A 56 1.25 -13.59 15.35
CA ALA A 56 2.65 -13.75 14.97
C ALA A 56 3.19 -12.56 14.16
N GLU A 57 2.49 -12.10 13.13
CA GLU A 57 2.85 -10.92 12.34
C GLU A 57 2.75 -9.62 13.14
N GLU A 58 1.82 -9.50 14.09
CA GLU A 58 1.73 -8.33 15.00
C GLU A 58 2.96 -8.29 15.93
N MET A 59 3.36 -9.45 16.46
CA MET A 59 4.58 -9.57 17.28
C MET A 59 5.85 -9.30 16.47
N GLU A 60 5.94 -9.75 15.22
CA GLU A 60 7.11 -9.46 14.38
C GLU A 60 7.21 -7.97 14.06
N LEU A 61 6.10 -7.31 13.74
CA LEU A 61 6.06 -5.86 13.52
C LEU A 61 6.45 -5.08 14.78
N GLN A 62 6.00 -5.52 15.96
CA GLN A 62 6.36 -4.89 17.23
C GLN A 62 7.85 -5.07 17.54
N LYS A 63 8.41 -6.26 17.32
CA LYS A 63 9.83 -6.52 17.51
C LYS A 63 10.69 -5.69 16.55
N LEU A 64 10.30 -5.59 15.28
CA LEU A 64 11.00 -4.75 14.30
C LEU A 64 11.00 -3.27 14.73
N ARG A 65 9.91 -2.80 15.33
CA ARG A 65 9.78 -1.44 15.84
C ARG A 65 10.72 -1.18 17.02
N GLU A 66 10.81 -2.12 17.96
CA GLU A 66 11.73 -2.04 19.11
C GLU A 66 13.19 -2.07 18.66
N GLU A 67 13.55 -2.91 17.69
CA GLU A 67 14.91 -2.99 17.13
C GLU A 67 15.32 -1.68 16.43
N MET A 68 14.42 -1.08 15.64
CA MET A 68 14.62 0.22 14.99
C MET A 68 14.78 1.36 16.01
N GLU A 69 14.00 1.35 17.09
CA GLU A 69 14.08 2.36 18.14
C GLU A 69 15.39 2.24 18.94
N LEU A 70 15.82 1.01 19.25
CA LEU A 70 17.13 0.73 19.85
C LEU A 70 18.28 1.18 18.94
N GLN A 71 18.18 0.97 17.63
CA GLN A 71 19.19 1.43 16.68
C GLN A 71 19.26 2.96 16.63
N LYS A 72 18.11 3.65 16.58
CA LYS A 72 18.04 5.11 16.60
C LYS A 72 18.68 5.69 17.87
N HIS A 73 18.40 5.10 19.04
CA HIS A 73 19.03 5.51 20.30
C HIS A 73 20.55 5.29 20.30
N ARG A 74 21.03 4.18 19.73
CA ARG A 74 22.48 3.92 19.59
C ARG A 74 23.15 4.92 18.66
N GLU A 75 22.52 5.24 17.54
CA GLU A 75 23.02 6.26 16.61
C GLU A 75 23.05 7.63 17.29
N GLU A 76 22.00 8.01 18.02
CA GLU A 76 21.95 9.28 18.74
C GLU A 76 23.03 9.38 19.84
N TRP A 77 23.32 8.28 20.55
CA TRP A 77 24.43 8.20 21.50
C TRP A 77 25.80 8.28 20.81
N SER A 78 25.95 7.63 19.66
CA SER A 78 27.18 7.68 18.85
C SER A 78 27.46 9.11 18.38
N TYR A 79 26.46 9.79 17.81
CA TYR A 79 26.58 11.17 17.35
C TYR A 79 26.93 12.13 18.49
N LYS A 80 26.28 12.02 19.67
CA LYS A 80 26.60 12.83 20.85
C LYS A 80 28.03 12.60 21.36
N ASN A 81 28.53 11.37 21.29
CA ASN A 81 29.91 11.06 21.69
C ASN A 81 30.94 11.57 20.69
N ILE A 82 30.64 11.49 19.39
CA ILE A 82 31.46 12.07 18.34
C ILE A 82 31.51 13.58 18.54
N GLU A 83 30.37 14.27 18.68
CA GLU A 83 30.31 15.71 18.93
C GLU A 83 31.17 16.14 20.14
N LYS A 84 31.10 15.40 21.27
CA LYS A 84 31.95 15.66 22.43
C LYS A 84 33.45 15.51 22.12
N LYS A 85 33.85 14.47 21.38
CA LYS A 85 35.26 14.28 20.96
C LYS A 85 35.75 15.42 20.06
N TRP A 86 34.93 15.86 19.12
CA TRP A 86 35.24 17.01 18.26
C TRP A 86 35.36 18.30 19.07
N ARG A 87 34.46 18.51 20.04
CA ARG A 87 34.50 19.67 20.95
C ARG A 87 35.74 19.67 21.85
N TYR A 88 36.19 18.51 22.32
CA TYR A 88 37.43 18.37 23.09
C TYR A 88 38.69 18.56 22.23
N LYS A 89 38.69 18.10 20.97
CA LYS A 89 39.83 18.27 20.05
C LYS A 89 39.98 19.71 19.54
N GLY A 90 38.90 20.49 19.49
CA GLY A 90 38.90 21.91 19.12
C GLY A 90 39.35 22.89 20.22
N ARG A 91 39.57 22.43 21.46
CA ARG A 91 39.91 23.27 22.63
C ARG A 91 41.41 23.28 23.00
N LYS A 92 42.29 22.98 22.02
CA LYS A 92 43.76 23.08 22.14
C LYS A 92 44.37 24.07 21.13
N LYS A 93 43.75 25.25 21.00
CA LYS A 93 44.39 26.46 20.48
C LYS A 93 44.35 27.53 21.55
#